data_AF-A0A2E7KZE8-F1
#
_entry.id   AF-A0A2E7KZE8-F1
#
_cell.length_a   1.000
_cell.length_b   1.000
_cell.length_c   1.000
_cell.angle_alpha   90.00
_cell.angle_beta   90.00
_cell.angle_gamma   90.00
#
_symmetry.space_group_name_H-M   'P 1'
#
loop_
_entity.id
_entity.type
_entity.pdbx_description
1 polymer ?
#
loop_
_entity_poly.entity_id
_entity_poly.type
_entity_poly.pdbx_seq_one_letter_code
_entity_poly.pdbx_strand_id
1 'polypeptide(L)'
;MNMKKISLDSWVQLIGMLSVVAGLVFVGLEMQQSQKIALAGQQANRVQLFSSMMDANNEQEIDQQKLQMILSGQIPMTEDYEWVVMNGLHRMWWIYENDFLQNELGLMDENIWQAKRNAMEANYNFCDGRSVFDIRKNTLDSRLVELVESFPDECVDK
;
A
#
# COMPACT_ATOMS: atom_id res chain seq x y z
N MET A 1 -18.44 -27.41 59.37
CA MET A 1 -17.78 -27.18 58.06
C MET A 1 -16.82 -26.00 58.24
N ASN A 2 -15.54 -26.27 58.52
CA ASN A 2 -14.55 -25.22 58.81
C ASN A 2 -14.06 -24.60 57.50
N MET A 3 -14.47 -23.36 57.21
CA MET A 3 -13.84 -22.59 56.15
C MET A 3 -12.42 -22.21 56.59
N LYS A 4 -11.41 -22.64 55.82
CA LYS A 4 -10.03 -22.15 55.95
C LYS A 4 -10.06 -20.64 55.76
N LYS A 5 -9.75 -19.85 56.80
CA LYS A 5 -9.60 -18.40 56.67
C LYS A 5 -8.38 -18.14 55.78
N ILE A 6 -8.63 -17.75 54.55
CA ILE A 6 -7.59 -17.29 53.63
C ILE A 6 -6.98 -16.03 54.25
N SER A 7 -5.66 -15.96 54.37
CA SER A 7 -4.98 -14.80 54.96
C SER A 7 -5.18 -13.56 54.10
N LEU A 8 -5.26 -12.38 54.73
CA LEU A 8 -5.35 -11.10 54.02
C LEU A 8 -4.20 -10.92 53.02
N ASP A 9 -3.00 -11.36 53.37
CA ASP A 9 -1.84 -11.33 52.47
C ASP A 9 -2.06 -12.14 51.19
N SER A 10 -2.70 -13.30 51.28
CA SER A 10 -3.03 -14.12 50.09
C SER A 10 -4.03 -13.41 49.18
N TRP A 11 -4.99 -12.67 49.76
CA TRP A 11 -5.94 -11.86 49.00
C TRP A 11 -5.27 -10.66 48.32
N VAL A 12 -4.41 -9.95 49.03
CA VAL A 12 -3.66 -8.81 48.47
C VAL A 12 -2.74 -9.28 47.35
N GLN A 13 -2.06 -10.41 47.52
CA GLN A 13 -1.21 -10.98 46.47
C GLN A 13 -2.02 -11.41 45.24
N LEU A 14 -3.18 -12.06 45.43
CA LEU A 14 -4.07 -12.43 44.33
C LEU A 14 -4.54 -11.20 43.54
N ILE A 15 -4.99 -10.14 44.25
CA ILE A 15 -5.43 -8.88 43.62
C ILE A 15 -4.26 -8.22 42.87
N GLY A 16 -3.06 -8.21 43.45
CA GLY A 16 -1.86 -7.70 42.79
C GLY A 16 -1.56 -8.41 41.48
N MET A 17 -1.57 -9.74 41.47
CA MET A 17 -1.36 -10.53 40.24
C MET A 17 -2.49 -10.33 39.23
N LEU A 18 -3.75 -10.28 39.68
CA LEU A 18 -4.90 -9.99 38.81
C LEU A 18 -4.81 -8.59 38.18
N SER A 19 -4.33 -7.60 38.94
CA SER A 19 -4.13 -6.24 38.42
C SER A 19 -3.06 -6.19 37.32
N VAL A 20 -1.97 -6.94 37.46
CA VAL A 20 -0.95 -7.05 36.40
C VAL A 20 -1.52 -7.72 35.15
N VAL A 21 -2.25 -8.83 35.30
CA VAL A 21 -2.90 -9.51 34.16
C VAL A 21 -3.92 -8.61 33.48
N ALA A 22 -4.76 -7.90 34.25
CA ALA A 22 -5.73 -6.95 33.70
C ALA A 22 -5.03 -5.81 32.94
N GLY A 23 -3.91 -5.29 33.45
CA GLY A 23 -3.08 -4.29 32.77
C GLY A 23 -2.54 -4.80 31.43
N LEU A 24 -2.03 -6.03 31.38
CA LEU A 24 -1.51 -6.62 30.14
C LEU A 24 -2.62 -6.83 29.09
N VAL A 25 -3.81 -7.27 29.50
CA VAL A 25 -4.96 -7.42 28.61
C VAL A 25 -5.39 -6.07 28.05
N PHE A 26 -5.44 -5.04 28.89
CA PHE A 26 -5.77 -3.67 28.48
C PHE A 26 -4.79 -3.14 27.43
N VAL A 27 -3.49 -3.29 27.66
CA VAL A 27 -2.44 -2.90 26.69
C VAL A 27 -2.60 -3.66 25.37
N GLY A 28 -2.87 -4.96 25.41
CA GLY A 28 -3.09 -5.76 24.20
C GLY A 28 -4.29 -5.26 23.36
N LEU A 29 -5.39 -4.87 24.02
CA LEU A 29 -6.56 -4.29 23.37
C LEU A 29 -6.26 -2.90 22.77
N GLU A 30 -5.56 -2.03 23.49
CA GLU A 30 -5.14 -0.72 22.98
C GLU A 30 -4.22 -0.84 21.77
N MET A 31 -3.25 -1.76 21.80
CA MET A 31 -2.36 -2.01 20.66
C MET A 31 -3.14 -2.48 19.42
N GLN A 32 -4.12 -3.38 19.59
CA GLN A 32 -4.96 -3.84 18.49
C GLN A 32 -5.80 -2.69 17.91
N GLN A 33 -6.36 -1.83 18.76
CA GLN A 33 -7.12 -0.67 18.32
C GLN A 33 -6.22 0.34 17.58
N SER A 34 -5.03 0.61 18.12
CA SER A 34 -4.03 1.49 17.50
C SER A 34 -3.63 1.01 16.11
N GLN A 35 -3.39 -0.30 15.94
CA GLN A 35 -3.10 -0.90 14.63
C GLN A 35 -4.25 -0.69 13.63
N LYS A 36 -5.51 -0.91 14.05
CA LYS A 36 -6.67 -0.69 13.19
C LYS A 36 -6.80 0.77 12.76
N ILE A 37 -6.56 1.71 13.66
CA ILE A 37 -6.58 3.15 13.36
C ILE A 37 -5.45 3.50 12.39
N ALA A 38 -4.24 2.97 12.60
CA ALA A 38 -3.10 3.20 11.72
C ALA A 38 -3.38 2.72 10.29
N LEU A 39 -3.93 1.50 10.14
CA LEU A 39 -4.34 0.96 8.84
C LEU A 39 -5.42 1.82 8.16
N ALA A 40 -6.44 2.24 8.92
CA ALA A 40 -7.48 3.12 8.39
C ALA A 40 -6.90 4.50 7.98
N GLY A 41 -5.99 5.06 8.78
CA GLY A 41 -5.28 6.30 8.47
C GLY A 41 -4.43 6.19 7.22
N GLN A 42 -3.77 5.04 7.01
CA GLN A 42 -3.02 4.77 5.79
C GLN A 42 -3.93 4.72 4.56
N GLN A 43 -5.10 4.08 4.66
CA GLN A 43 -6.09 4.08 3.57
C GLN A 43 -6.64 5.49 3.30
N ALA A 44 -6.93 6.27 4.34
CA ALA A 44 -7.35 7.67 4.20
C ALA A 44 -6.29 8.54 3.52
N ASN A 45 -5.01 8.39 3.91
CA ASN A 45 -3.89 9.08 3.27
C ASN A 45 -3.74 8.71 1.80
N ARG A 46 -3.97 7.44 1.45
CA ARG A 46 -3.94 6.96 0.06
C ARG A 46 -5.07 7.56 -0.77
N VAL A 47 -6.29 7.61 -0.23
CA VAL A 47 -7.43 8.30 -0.87
C VAL A 47 -7.12 9.79 -1.04
N GLN A 48 -6.57 10.45 -0.03
CA GLN A 48 -6.19 11.86 -0.11
C GLN A 48 -5.14 12.11 -1.20
N LEU A 49 -4.11 11.27 -1.31
CA LEU A 49 -3.09 11.37 -2.36
C LEU A 49 -3.71 11.27 -3.76
N PHE A 50 -4.62 10.30 -3.98
CA PHE A 50 -5.28 10.13 -5.27
C PHE A 50 -6.27 11.27 -5.58
N SER A 51 -7.02 11.77 -4.60
CA SER A 51 -7.88 12.93 -4.78
C SER A 51 -7.08 14.18 -5.14
N SER A 52 -5.97 14.44 -4.43
CA SER A 52 -5.09 15.58 -4.74
C SER A 52 -4.43 15.45 -6.12
N MET A 53 -4.14 14.23 -6.59
CA MET A 53 -3.71 14.00 -7.98
C MET A 53 -4.81 14.39 -8.97
N MET A 54 -6.05 13.98 -8.71
CA MET A 54 -7.18 14.29 -9.58
C MET A 54 -7.46 15.80 -9.60
N ASP A 55 -7.38 16.48 -8.46
CA ASP A 55 -7.55 17.93 -8.36
C ASP A 55 -6.47 18.68 -9.14
N ALA A 56 -5.20 18.26 -9.07
CA ALA A 56 -4.12 18.86 -9.86
C ALA A 56 -4.35 18.75 -11.37
N ASN A 57 -4.95 17.64 -11.81
CA ASN A 57 -5.32 17.46 -13.22
C ASN A 57 -6.54 18.31 -13.61
N ASN A 58 -7.49 18.54 -12.69
CA ASN A 58 -8.63 19.43 -12.92
C ASN A 58 -8.19 20.88 -13.19
N GLU A 59 -7.15 21.37 -12.50
CA GLU A 59 -6.58 22.71 -12.72
C GLU A 59 -6.05 22.92 -14.15
N GLN A 60 -5.76 21.84 -14.85
CA GLN A 60 -5.21 21.81 -16.20
C GLN A 60 -6.21 21.28 -17.23
N GLU A 61 -7.47 21.13 -16.82
CA GLU A 61 -8.57 20.65 -17.67
C GLU A 61 -8.33 19.25 -18.26
N ILE A 62 -7.56 18.41 -17.57
CA ILE A 62 -7.24 17.03 -17.97
C ILE A 62 -8.31 16.06 -17.47
N ASP A 63 -9.04 15.46 -18.41
CA ASP A 63 -10.04 14.43 -18.14
C ASP A 63 -9.39 13.14 -17.62
N GLN A 64 -9.68 12.79 -16.36
CA GLN A 64 -9.18 11.56 -15.72
C GLN A 64 -9.67 10.29 -16.42
N GLN A 65 -10.89 10.30 -16.98
CA GLN A 65 -11.41 9.15 -17.70
C GLN A 65 -10.55 8.89 -18.93
N LYS A 66 -10.22 9.93 -19.70
CA LYS A 66 -9.29 9.81 -20.84
C LYS A 66 -7.91 9.34 -20.41
N LEU A 67 -7.35 9.87 -19.33
CA LEU A 67 -6.06 9.42 -18.81
C LEU A 67 -6.07 7.92 -18.49
N GLN A 68 -7.14 7.43 -17.86
CA GLN A 68 -7.31 6.01 -17.58
C GLN A 68 -7.45 5.17 -18.85
N MET A 69 -8.11 5.68 -19.89
CA MET A 69 -8.22 5.01 -21.19
C MET A 69 -6.86 4.95 -21.91
N ILE A 70 -6.03 5.99 -21.82
CA ILE A 70 -4.65 5.99 -22.34
C ILE A 70 -3.82 4.92 -21.63
N LEU A 71 -3.80 4.95 -20.30
CA LEU A 71 -3.01 4.01 -19.48
C LEU A 71 -3.45 2.55 -19.60
N SER A 72 -4.70 2.31 -20.01
CA SER A 72 -5.22 0.96 -20.30
C SER A 72 -5.07 0.56 -21.77
N GLY A 73 -4.43 1.39 -22.60
CA GLY A 73 -4.23 1.13 -24.03
C GLY A 73 -5.51 1.18 -24.88
N GLN A 74 -6.62 1.69 -24.35
CA GLN A 74 -7.88 1.82 -25.09
C GLN A 74 -7.82 2.91 -26.15
N ILE A 75 -7.03 3.95 -25.90
CA ILE A 75 -6.75 5.04 -26.85
C ILE A 75 -5.24 5.36 -26.82
N PRO A 76 -4.66 5.82 -27.93
CA PRO A 76 -3.25 6.19 -27.97
C PRO A 76 -2.99 7.44 -27.11
N MET A 77 -1.78 7.53 -26.56
CA MET A 77 -1.28 8.74 -25.92
C MET A 77 -1.07 9.84 -26.97
N THR A 78 -1.47 11.07 -26.66
CA THR A 78 -1.21 12.26 -27.49
C THR A 78 -0.23 13.19 -26.79
N GLU A 79 0.44 14.08 -27.54
CA GLU A 79 1.43 15.03 -26.99
C GLU A 79 0.88 15.85 -25.80
N ASP A 80 -0.39 16.29 -25.88
CA ASP A 80 -1.05 17.06 -24.81
C ASP A 80 -1.08 16.34 -23.44
N TYR A 81 -1.08 15.00 -23.44
CA TYR A 81 -1.18 14.19 -22.22
C TYR A 81 0.15 13.51 -21.84
N GLU A 82 1.17 13.57 -22.70
CA GLU A 82 2.42 12.83 -22.51
C GLU A 82 3.05 13.12 -21.15
N TRP A 83 3.22 14.40 -20.82
CA TRP A 83 3.88 14.80 -19.58
C TRP A 83 3.10 14.36 -18.33
N VAL A 84 1.76 14.34 -18.40
CA VAL A 84 0.87 13.89 -17.31
C VAL A 84 1.02 12.39 -17.11
N VAL A 85 1.03 11.65 -18.21
CA VAL A 85 1.21 10.20 -18.24
C VAL A 85 2.58 9.85 -17.65
N MET A 86 3.67 10.43 -18.16
CA MET A 86 5.03 10.13 -17.70
C MET A 86 5.23 10.44 -16.21
N ASN A 87 4.77 11.60 -15.74
CA ASN A 87 4.81 11.94 -14.31
C ASN A 87 3.92 11.00 -13.48
N GLY A 88 2.77 10.61 -14.02
CA GLY A 88 1.87 9.63 -13.42
C GLY A 88 2.55 8.28 -13.24
N LEU A 89 3.25 7.78 -14.26
CA LEU A 89 4.00 6.53 -14.22
C LEU A 89 5.14 6.60 -13.18
N HIS A 90 5.90 7.69 -13.14
CA HIS A 90 6.92 7.91 -12.11
C HIS A 90 6.34 7.78 -10.70
N ARG A 91 5.16 8.37 -10.47
CA ARG A 91 4.46 8.29 -9.19
C ARG A 91 3.98 6.87 -8.91
N MET A 92 3.46 6.16 -9.91
CA MET A 92 3.02 4.77 -9.75
C MET A 92 4.16 3.86 -9.30
N TRP A 93 5.37 4.01 -9.84
CA TRP A 93 6.52 3.22 -9.40
C TRP A 93 6.89 3.45 -7.92
N TRP A 94 6.76 4.67 -7.39
CA TRP A 94 6.93 4.90 -5.95
C TRP A 94 5.83 4.24 -5.11
N ILE A 95 4.59 4.27 -5.59
CA ILE A 95 3.47 3.59 -4.92
C ILE A 95 3.70 2.09 -4.92
N TYR A 96 4.18 1.52 -6.03
CA TYR A 96 4.48 0.10 -6.17
C TYR A 96 5.62 -0.35 -5.27
N GLU A 97 6.68 0.44 -5.14
CA GLU A 97 7.75 0.20 -4.17
C GLU A 97 7.22 0.20 -2.73
N ASN A 98 6.37 1.17 -2.39
CA ASN A 98 5.74 1.20 -1.07
C ASN A 98 4.81 -0.02 -0.84
N ASP A 99 4.00 -0.40 -1.82
CA ASP A 99 3.10 -1.55 -1.76
C ASP A 99 3.90 -2.87 -1.63
N PHE A 100 5.00 -3.02 -2.37
CA PHE A 100 5.91 -4.17 -2.28
C PHE A 100 6.52 -4.30 -0.88
N LEU A 101 7.06 -3.20 -0.33
CA LEU A 101 7.65 -3.21 1.01
C LEU A 101 6.62 -3.56 2.10
N GLN A 102 5.38 -3.07 1.98
CA GLN A 102 4.31 -3.44 2.90
C GLN A 102 3.97 -4.93 2.84
N ASN A 103 3.93 -5.50 1.63
CA ASN A 103 3.71 -6.92 1.45
C ASN A 103 4.83 -7.76 2.10
N GLU A 104 6.10 -7.40 1.85
CA GLU A 104 7.26 -8.06 2.44
C GLU A 104 7.25 -8.01 3.99
N LEU A 105 6.66 -6.95 4.56
CA LEU A 105 6.49 -6.80 6.01
C LEU A 105 5.26 -7.53 6.56
N GLY A 106 4.47 -8.23 5.72
CA GLY A 106 3.25 -8.92 6.13
C GLY A 106 2.10 -7.98 6.49
N LEU A 107 2.14 -6.73 6.01
CA LEU A 107 1.12 -5.70 6.27
C LEU A 107 0.05 -5.63 5.18
N MET A 108 0.13 -6.51 4.17
CA MET A 108 -0.81 -6.57 3.06
C MET A 108 -1.47 -7.94 2.97
N ASP A 109 -2.79 -7.96 2.75
CA ASP A 109 -3.51 -9.19 2.44
C ASP A 109 -3.08 -9.73 1.08
N GLU A 110 -2.95 -11.05 0.96
CA GLU A 110 -2.47 -11.69 -0.26
C GLU A 110 -3.35 -11.35 -1.48
N ASN A 111 -4.68 -11.28 -1.34
CA ASN A 111 -5.55 -10.94 -2.47
C ASN A 111 -5.36 -9.48 -2.90
N ILE A 112 -5.12 -8.59 -1.94
CA ILE A 112 -4.80 -7.18 -2.23
C ILE A 112 -3.47 -7.11 -2.96
N TRP A 113 -2.47 -7.86 -2.51
CA TRP A 113 -1.16 -7.93 -3.15
C TRP A 113 -1.27 -8.43 -4.60
N GLN A 114 -2.01 -9.51 -4.84
CA GLN A 114 -2.27 -10.00 -6.20
C GLN A 114 -2.89 -8.92 -7.11
N ALA A 115 -3.87 -8.16 -6.60
CA ALA A 115 -4.46 -7.07 -7.35
C ALA A 115 -3.45 -5.94 -7.66
N LYS A 116 -2.51 -5.65 -6.75
CA LYS A 116 -1.40 -4.72 -7.01
C LYS A 116 -0.45 -5.25 -8.07
N ARG A 117 -0.13 -6.54 -8.06
CA ARG A 117 0.73 -7.16 -9.08
C ARG A 117 0.14 -7.03 -10.47
N ASN A 118 -1.17 -7.28 -10.63
CA ASN A 118 -1.84 -7.09 -11.91
C ASN A 118 -1.73 -5.63 -12.41
N ALA A 119 -1.83 -4.65 -11.51
CA ALA A 119 -1.66 -3.24 -11.87
C ALA A 119 -0.19 -2.90 -12.23
N MET A 120 0.78 -3.49 -11.53
CA MET A 120 2.20 -3.35 -11.83
C MET A 120 2.55 -3.93 -13.20
N GLU A 121 2.07 -5.15 -13.48
CA GLU A 121 2.24 -5.82 -14.78
C GLU A 121 1.62 -5.00 -15.92
N ALA A 122 0.38 -4.53 -15.76
CA ALA A 122 -0.26 -3.67 -16.75
C ALA A 122 0.52 -2.36 -16.98
N ASN A 123 1.10 -1.78 -15.94
CA ASN A 123 1.91 -0.57 -16.06
C ASN A 123 3.26 -0.82 -16.72
N TYR A 124 3.90 -1.94 -16.40
CA TYR A 124 5.14 -2.39 -17.03
C TYR A 124 4.95 -2.65 -18.54
N ASN A 125 3.80 -3.22 -18.92
CA ASN A 125 3.44 -3.51 -20.30
C ASN A 125 2.75 -2.34 -21.03
N PHE A 126 2.66 -1.17 -20.40
CA PHE A 126 2.32 0.07 -21.11
C PHE A 126 3.56 0.58 -21.87
N CYS A 127 3.72 0.11 -23.11
CA CYS A 127 4.96 0.28 -23.88
C CYS A 127 5.37 1.74 -24.14
N ASP A 128 4.40 2.63 -24.39
CA ASP A 128 4.69 4.06 -24.58
C ASP A 128 5.37 4.69 -23.35
N GLY A 129 5.12 4.14 -22.17
CA GLY A 129 5.66 4.59 -20.89
C GLY A 129 6.86 3.78 -20.36
N ARG A 130 7.35 2.78 -21.11
CA ARG A 130 8.33 1.80 -20.61
C ARG A 130 9.65 2.43 -20.15
N SER A 131 10.07 3.48 -20.84
CA SER A 131 11.29 4.25 -20.53
C SER A 131 11.32 4.75 -19.08
N VAL A 132 10.15 5.02 -18.48
CA VAL A 132 10.02 5.42 -17.08
C VAL A 132 10.54 4.33 -16.14
N PHE A 133 10.17 3.07 -16.38
CA PHE A 133 10.67 1.95 -15.59
C PHE A 133 12.17 1.75 -15.80
N ASP A 134 12.65 1.81 -17.05
CA ASP A 134 14.06 1.61 -17.38
C ASP A 134 14.99 2.64 -16.69
N ILE A 135 14.51 3.87 -16.53
CA ILE A 135 15.22 4.89 -15.73
C ILE A 135 15.15 4.52 -14.24
N ARG A 136 13.97 4.16 -13.75
CA ARG A 136 13.69 3.97 -12.32
C ARG A 136 14.29 2.71 -11.72
N LYS A 137 14.46 1.63 -12.48
CA LYS A 137 14.97 0.35 -11.97
C LYS A 137 16.36 0.45 -11.32
N ASN A 138 17.15 1.47 -11.67
CA ASN A 138 18.44 1.73 -11.03
C ASN A 138 18.34 2.35 -9.63
N THR A 139 17.15 2.81 -9.25
CA THR A 139 16.87 3.53 -7.98
C THR A 139 15.84 2.84 -7.10
N LEU A 140 15.10 1.87 -7.65
CA LEU A 140 14.12 1.07 -6.92
C LEU A 140 14.79 -0.06 -6.14
N ASP A 141 14.11 -0.60 -5.13
CA ASP A 141 14.50 -1.85 -4.46
C ASP A 141 14.75 -2.95 -5.50
N SER A 142 15.93 -3.57 -5.45
CA SER A 142 16.34 -4.58 -6.44
C SER A 142 15.41 -5.79 -6.47
N ARG A 143 14.77 -6.14 -5.36
CA ARG A 143 13.82 -7.26 -5.28
C ARG A 143 12.50 -6.91 -5.97
N LEU A 144 12.08 -5.64 -5.92
CA LEU A 144 10.95 -5.18 -6.72
C LEU A 144 11.30 -5.24 -8.20
N VAL A 145 12.50 -4.81 -8.58
CA VAL A 145 12.95 -4.87 -9.98
C VAL A 145 12.93 -6.30 -10.49
N GLU A 146 13.45 -7.26 -9.73
CA GLU A 146 13.41 -8.68 -10.07
C GLU A 146 11.97 -9.20 -10.24
N LEU A 147 11.05 -8.80 -9.35
CA LEU A 147 9.63 -9.13 -9.50
C LEU A 147 9.04 -8.57 -10.79
N VAL A 148 9.31 -7.30 -11.09
CA VAL A 148 8.74 -6.62 -12.28
C VAL A 148 9.31 -7.20 -13.57
N GLU A 149 10.62 -7.45 -13.62
CA GLU A 149 11.29 -8.07 -14.77
C GLU A 149 10.91 -9.55 -14.95
N SER A 150 10.26 -10.18 -13.96
CA SER A 150 9.70 -11.53 -14.08
C SER A 150 8.35 -11.59 -14.81
N PHE A 151 7.69 -10.44 -15.00
CA PHE A 151 6.43 -10.38 -15.73
C PHE A 151 6.64 -10.67 -17.24
N PRO A 152 5.63 -11.19 -17.95
CA PRO A 152 5.65 -11.27 -19.40
C PRO A 152 5.93 -9.89 -20.01
N ASP A 153 6.88 -9.81 -20.94
CA ASP A 153 7.22 -8.57 -21.65
C ASP A 153 6.45 -8.48 -22.97
N GLU A 154 5.41 -7.65 -23.00
CA GLU A 154 4.55 -7.44 -24.18
C GLU A 154 5.06 -6.35 -25.13
N CYS A 155 6.19 -5.70 -24.80
CA CYS A 155 6.73 -4.57 -25.54
C CYS A 155 7.88 -4.94 -26.47
N VAL A 156 8.35 -6.19 -26.46
CA VAL A 156 9.43 -6.68 -27.32
C VAL A 156 9.06 -6.69 -28.82
N ASP A 157 7.76 -6.79 -29.13
CA ASP A 157 7.23 -6.95 -30.49
C ASP A 157 6.52 -5.69 -31.05
N LYS A 158 6.61 -4.55 -30.38
CA LYS A 158 5.97 -3.26 -30.77
C LYS A 158 6.99 -2.16 -30.96
#